data_AF-A0AAD4HSP9-F1
#
_entry.id   AF-A0AAD4HSP9-F1
#
_cell.length_a   1.000
_cell.length_b   1.000
_cell.length_c   1.000
_cell.angle_alpha   90.00
_cell.angle_beta   90.00
_cell.angle_gamma   90.00
#
_symmetry.space_group_name_H-M   'P 1'
#
loop_
_entity.id
_entity.type
_entity.pdbx_description
1 polymer ?
#
loop_
_entity_poly.entity_id
_entity_poly.type
_entity_poly.pdbx_seq_one_letter_code
_entity_poly.pdbx_strand_id
1 'polypeptide(L)'
;VEDEKLHSGKPSWVNFKNAVWHKSFARIISLLASKSKMGQWFECLDGVMRWFFLCILILSADFEEQCVMSLMRGLMSLWPCPVCLVPRNDLWDTSKTYRRRTSEESQALVNTALAKETFEEREELLKEQALRCVESAFWAVAFTCVFCALSHDRCHFNHGGLWSRHLWVELQKYLGILGREALSQVDKSYERFPHWRNLKHPNKVVGVTFTDSSVHEDISKMIIYVTHNVLTEHDSPLSYLLLQCIHLYLEMDIYAALEVHTTNTINEGRHTVQAFTALMGQYMNQTADDNEKNWNFPKLHMGTHIFDDIKAKGASRNYNTKPNEQMHGPMKDWYLNQTNFKNIAEQILRIDHWLLIADDIHCRISDFDEYSQSKSEVDNDLQDDNDSEDVIIMDDDPGVIFLDPSPHIKIGSRQIAQTFSSLESTHQVDVGFTNFRIKLNDFLNEFLPACNIPLPGGKRIHFQSNDMITECRFLRVNYESLVDWRQYTDYLRCNPQFFNAPRFDCVIIWTNDNIILGCLAFLFECAVGNDLFPLALHILQ
;
A
#
# COMPACT_ATOMS: atom_id res chain seq x y z
N VAL A 1 23.66 11.14 22.32
CA VAL A 1 24.96 10.54 22.71
C VAL A 1 25.69 10.25 21.43
N GLU A 2 26.71 11.03 21.08
CA GLU A 2 27.50 10.79 19.86
C GLU A 2 28.25 9.46 19.98
N ASP A 3 28.34 8.71 18.89
CA ASP A 3 29.09 7.45 18.87
C ASP A 3 30.60 7.74 18.89
N GLU A 4 31.18 7.80 20.09
CA GLU A 4 32.62 7.82 20.25
C GLU A 4 33.22 6.50 19.75
N LYS A 5 34.07 6.58 18.71
CA LYS A 5 34.73 5.41 18.08
C LYS A 5 35.43 4.50 19.10
N LEU A 6 35.88 5.03 20.23
CA LEU A 6 36.57 4.30 21.31
C LEU A 6 35.67 3.29 22.05
N HIS A 7 34.35 3.54 22.06
CA HIS A 7 33.36 2.75 22.79
C HIS A 7 32.38 2.01 21.88
N SER A 8 32.45 2.25 20.57
CA SER A 8 31.64 1.55 19.56
C SER A 8 31.80 0.02 19.68
N GLY A 9 30.67 -0.68 19.62
CA GLY A 9 30.60 -2.15 19.70
C GLY A 9 30.73 -2.76 21.10
N LYS A 10 31.04 -1.99 22.15
CA LYS A 10 31.14 -2.52 23.52
C LYS A 10 29.75 -2.76 24.13
N PRO A 11 29.47 -3.91 24.77
CA PRO A 11 28.18 -4.17 25.42
C PRO A 11 27.76 -3.09 26.42
N SER A 12 28.72 -2.56 27.19
CA SER A 12 28.49 -1.47 28.14
C SER A 12 28.01 -0.18 27.48
N TRP A 13 28.56 0.16 26.30
CA TRP A 13 28.14 1.35 25.55
C TRP A 13 26.74 1.19 24.97
N VAL A 14 26.43 0.03 24.42
CA VAL A 14 25.08 -0.24 23.90
C VAL A 14 24.04 -0.20 25.03
N ASN A 15 24.36 -0.80 26.19
CA ASN A 15 23.48 -0.72 27.36
C ASN A 15 23.33 0.72 27.87
N PHE A 16 24.40 1.53 27.84
CA PHE A 16 24.31 2.95 28.17
C PHE A 16 23.37 3.70 27.22
N LYS A 17 23.47 3.50 25.89
CA LYS A 17 22.54 4.11 24.92
C LYS A 17 21.09 3.72 25.19
N ASN A 18 20.83 2.44 25.47
CA ASN A 18 19.49 1.97 25.83
C ASN A 18 19.00 2.60 27.14
N ALA A 19 19.85 2.72 28.16
CA ALA A 19 19.51 3.37 29.42
C ALA A 19 19.16 4.85 29.23
N VAL A 20 19.90 5.57 28.38
CA VAL A 20 19.60 6.97 28.04
C VAL A 20 18.27 7.07 27.30
N TRP A 21 18.01 6.17 26.34
CA TRP A 21 16.75 6.12 25.61
C TRP A 21 15.56 5.91 26.57
N HIS A 22 15.61 4.87 27.42
CA HIS A 22 14.53 4.58 28.36
C HIS A 22 14.35 5.67 29.41
N LYS A 23 15.43 6.25 29.95
CA LYS A 23 15.29 7.36 30.91
C LYS A 23 14.68 8.60 30.26
N SER A 24 15.01 8.87 28.99
CA SER A 24 14.42 9.98 28.23
C SER A 24 12.94 9.71 27.93
N PHE A 25 12.63 8.50 27.44
CA PHE A 25 11.26 8.10 27.10
C PHE A 25 10.35 8.07 28.34
N ALA A 26 10.87 7.65 29.51
CA ALA A 26 10.16 7.69 30.78
C ALA A 26 9.70 9.10 31.17
N ARG A 27 10.45 10.15 30.79
CA ARG A 27 10.02 11.55 31.00
C ARG A 27 8.83 11.90 30.13
N ILE A 28 8.85 11.49 28.86
CA ILE A 28 7.79 11.71 27.88
C ILE A 28 6.49 11.03 28.35
N ILE A 29 6.57 9.77 28.78
CA ILE A 29 5.38 8.99 29.18
C ILE A 29 4.99 9.15 30.66
N SER A 30 5.61 10.06 31.40
CA SER A 30 5.40 10.20 32.85
C SER A 30 3.94 10.52 33.22
N LEU A 31 3.29 11.39 32.43
CA LEU A 31 1.86 11.70 32.58
C LEU A 31 1.00 10.45 32.29
N LEU A 32 1.31 9.72 31.23
CA LEU A 32 0.62 8.49 30.86
C LEU A 32 0.75 7.44 31.97
N ALA A 33 1.93 7.26 32.55
CA ALA A 33 2.17 6.30 33.63
C ALA A 33 1.27 6.57 34.85
N SER A 34 1.10 7.83 35.25
CA SER A 34 0.16 8.19 36.32
C SER A 34 -1.29 7.86 35.95
N LYS A 35 -1.72 8.24 34.75
CA LYS A 35 -3.08 8.02 34.25
C LYS A 35 -3.41 6.56 34.00
N SER A 36 -2.43 5.73 33.68
CA SER A 36 -2.60 4.28 33.50
C SER A 36 -2.99 3.57 34.80
N LYS A 37 -2.64 4.13 35.96
CA LYS A 37 -2.90 3.54 37.29
C LYS A 37 -4.13 4.13 37.96
N MET A 38 -4.30 5.44 37.85
CA MET A 38 -5.39 6.17 38.52
C MET A 38 -6.63 6.33 37.65
N GLY A 39 -6.49 6.16 36.34
CA GLY A 39 -7.51 6.49 35.35
C GLY A 39 -7.81 7.99 35.27
N GLN A 40 -8.70 8.35 34.36
CA GLN A 40 -9.22 9.71 34.20
C GLN A 40 -10.67 9.67 33.70
N TRP A 41 -11.52 10.49 34.32
CA TRP A 41 -12.87 10.72 33.85
C TRP A 41 -12.84 11.59 32.59
N PHE A 42 -13.59 11.19 31.57
CA PHE A 42 -13.75 11.92 30.33
C PHE A 42 -15.21 11.89 29.88
N GLU A 43 -15.74 13.04 29.48
CA GLU A 43 -17.08 13.17 28.92
C GLU A 43 -17.02 12.81 27.44
N CYS A 44 -17.72 11.75 27.05
CA CYS A 44 -17.76 11.32 25.65
C CYS A 44 -18.80 12.13 24.86
N LEU A 45 -18.81 11.98 23.54
CA LEU A 45 -19.72 12.68 22.63
C LEU A 45 -21.22 12.39 22.89
N ASP A 46 -21.53 11.28 23.57
CA ASP A 46 -22.88 10.93 24.00
C ASP A 46 -23.27 11.55 25.35
N GLY A 47 -22.44 12.44 25.92
CA GLY A 47 -22.64 13.07 27.23
C GLY A 47 -22.42 12.13 28.42
N VAL A 48 -21.95 10.91 28.19
CA VAL A 48 -21.69 9.94 29.26
C VAL A 48 -20.26 10.07 29.75
N MET A 49 -20.11 10.29 31.06
CA MET A 49 -18.83 10.24 31.75
C MET A 49 -18.31 8.80 31.80
N ARG A 50 -17.11 8.57 31.25
CA ARG A 50 -16.43 7.27 31.30
C ARG A 50 -15.08 7.40 31.99
N TRP A 51 -14.70 6.37 32.75
CA TRP A 51 -13.43 6.31 33.46
C TRP A 51 -12.42 5.51 32.62
N PHE A 52 -11.45 6.21 32.03
CA PHE A 52 -10.46 5.63 31.11
C PHE A 52 -9.11 5.39 31.79
N PHE A 53 -8.47 4.27 31.44
CA PHE A 53 -7.09 3.96 31.81
C PHE A 53 -6.23 4.00 30.56
N LEU A 54 -5.26 4.92 30.54
CA LEU A 54 -4.39 5.08 29.38
C LEU A 54 -3.33 3.96 29.36
N CYS A 55 -3.10 3.36 28.19
CA CYS A 55 -2.07 2.35 27.96
C CYS A 55 -1.44 2.52 26.57
N ILE A 56 -0.34 1.83 26.31
CA ILE A 56 0.32 1.81 25.00
C ILE A 56 -0.03 0.49 24.31
N LEU A 57 -0.82 0.57 23.25
CA LEU A 57 -1.27 -0.61 22.48
C LEU A 57 -0.41 -0.87 21.23
N ILE A 58 0.22 0.17 20.70
CA ILE A 58 0.94 0.14 19.42
C ILE A 58 2.27 0.87 19.59
N LEU A 59 3.35 0.19 19.24
CA LEU A 59 4.68 0.73 19.00
C LEU A 59 5.06 0.38 17.56
N SER A 60 5.18 1.41 16.73
CA SER A 60 5.60 1.31 15.34
C SER A 60 7.04 1.82 15.22
N ALA A 61 7.92 0.95 14.73
CA ALA A 61 9.36 1.15 14.67
C ALA A 61 10.01 0.09 13.77
N ASP A 62 11.21 0.38 13.27
CA ASP A 62 12.03 -0.62 12.60
C ASP A 62 12.57 -1.68 13.58
N PHE A 63 13.22 -2.73 13.09
CA PHE A 63 13.68 -3.84 13.94
C PHE A 63 14.67 -3.40 15.02
N GLU A 64 15.62 -2.53 14.66
CA GLU A 64 16.66 -2.03 15.53
C GLU A 64 16.06 -1.19 16.67
N GLU A 65 15.12 -0.31 16.38
CA GLU A 65 14.38 0.48 17.36
C GLU A 65 13.45 -0.38 18.21
N GLN A 66 12.76 -1.36 17.63
CA GLN A 66 11.99 -2.34 18.39
C GLN A 66 12.88 -3.09 19.40
N CYS A 67 14.12 -3.41 19.02
CA CYS A 67 15.09 -4.00 19.95
C CYS A 67 15.44 -3.05 21.10
N VAL A 68 15.57 -1.75 20.84
CA VAL A 68 15.78 -0.76 21.91
C VAL A 68 14.56 -0.71 22.83
N MET A 69 13.36 -0.55 22.27
CA MET A 69 12.11 -0.45 23.03
C MET A 69 11.88 -1.66 23.94
N SER A 70 12.19 -2.86 23.46
CA SER A 70 11.97 -4.12 24.17
C SER A 70 13.20 -4.68 24.88
N LEU A 71 14.28 -3.88 24.98
CA LEU A 71 15.54 -4.27 25.63
C LEU A 71 16.20 -5.53 25.04
N MET A 72 15.99 -5.79 23.76
CA MET A 72 16.57 -6.93 23.07
C MET A 72 18.02 -6.69 22.67
N ARG A 73 18.81 -7.77 22.72
CA ARG A 73 20.21 -7.76 22.28
C ARG A 73 20.38 -7.67 20.76
N GLY A 74 19.33 -7.93 19.99
CA GLY A 74 19.30 -7.84 18.53
C GLY A 74 19.73 -9.13 17.82
N LEU A 75 20.11 -8.98 16.55
CA LEU A 75 20.30 -10.06 15.57
C LEU A 75 21.25 -11.20 16.04
N MET A 76 22.34 -10.86 16.72
CA MET A 76 23.39 -11.84 17.07
C MET A 76 23.07 -12.64 18.33
N SER A 77 21.90 -12.43 18.94
CA SER A 77 21.49 -13.13 20.15
C SER A 77 20.94 -14.52 19.86
N LEU A 78 20.85 -15.37 20.90
CA LEU A 78 20.27 -16.72 20.79
C LEU A 78 18.76 -16.69 20.50
N TRP A 79 18.09 -15.59 20.84
CA TRP A 79 16.64 -15.42 20.76
C TRP A 79 16.31 -14.04 20.15
N PRO A 80 16.53 -13.83 18.85
CA PRO A 80 16.60 -12.49 18.28
C PRO A 80 15.24 -11.86 17.94
N CYS A 81 14.15 -12.63 17.94
CA CYS A 81 12.80 -12.07 17.78
C CYS A 81 12.38 -11.30 19.04
N PRO A 82 11.87 -10.06 18.91
CA PRO A 82 11.37 -9.30 20.04
C PRO A 82 9.95 -9.71 20.47
N VAL A 83 9.22 -10.50 19.68
CA VAL A 83 7.84 -10.93 20.00
C VAL A 83 7.80 -12.31 20.67
N CYS A 84 8.63 -13.25 20.21
CA CYS A 84 8.65 -14.63 20.71
C CYS A 84 10.05 -15.17 20.99
N LEU A 85 10.11 -16.34 21.63
CA LEU A 85 11.33 -17.07 21.97
C LEU A 85 11.71 -18.09 20.89
N VAL A 86 11.85 -17.63 19.64
CA VAL A 86 12.41 -18.44 18.54
C VAL A 86 13.94 -18.51 18.64
N PRO A 87 14.56 -19.70 18.55
CA PRO A 87 16.00 -19.83 18.47
C PRO A 87 16.55 -19.17 17.20
N ARG A 88 17.76 -18.61 17.29
CA ARG A 88 18.44 -17.97 16.16
C ARG A 88 18.51 -18.83 14.90
N ASN A 89 18.67 -20.14 15.03
CA ASN A 89 18.85 -21.05 13.90
C ASN A 89 17.52 -21.55 13.29
N ASP A 90 16.38 -21.16 13.88
CA ASP A 90 15.04 -21.56 13.44
C ASP A 90 14.21 -20.37 12.92
N LEU A 91 14.82 -19.19 12.71
CA LEU A 91 14.12 -17.98 12.28
C LEU A 91 13.42 -18.13 10.93
N TRP A 92 13.96 -18.94 10.03
CA TRP A 92 13.36 -19.19 8.72
C TRP A 92 12.09 -20.06 8.81
N ASP A 93 12.02 -20.93 9.82
CA ASP A 93 10.95 -21.92 9.95
C ASP A 93 9.75 -21.32 10.67
N THR A 94 8.92 -20.67 9.88
CA THR A 94 7.70 -20.01 10.33
C THR A 94 6.51 -20.98 10.52
N SER A 95 6.75 -22.30 10.36
CA SER A 95 5.75 -23.35 10.65
C SER A 95 5.66 -23.69 12.15
N LYS A 96 6.74 -23.42 12.90
CA LYS A 96 6.80 -23.64 14.34
C LYS A 96 6.23 -22.45 15.10
N THR A 97 5.53 -22.76 16.19
CA THR A 97 5.05 -21.75 17.13
C THR A 97 5.96 -21.72 18.35
N TYR A 98 6.36 -20.50 18.73
CA TYR A 98 7.21 -20.26 19.89
C TYR A 98 6.46 -19.43 20.93
N ARG A 99 6.80 -19.65 22.20
CA ARG A 99 6.21 -18.92 23.31
C ARG A 99 6.45 -17.42 23.14
N ARG A 100 5.40 -16.61 23.28
CA ARG A 100 5.48 -15.15 23.24
C ARG A 100 6.14 -14.60 24.51
N ARG A 101 6.84 -13.48 24.36
CA ARG A 101 7.46 -12.75 25.47
C ARG A 101 6.42 -11.93 26.21
N THR A 102 6.62 -11.76 27.51
CA THR A 102 5.73 -10.96 28.37
C THR A 102 6.53 -9.94 29.17
N SER A 103 5.91 -8.80 29.46
CA SER A 103 6.61 -7.74 30.19
C SER A 103 6.92 -8.16 31.61
N GLU A 104 6.03 -8.94 32.22
CA GLU A 104 6.14 -9.52 33.55
C GLU A 104 7.39 -10.42 33.68
N GLU A 105 7.57 -11.37 32.77
CA GLU A 105 8.75 -12.26 32.78
C GLU A 105 10.04 -11.48 32.51
N SER A 106 10.02 -10.56 31.53
CA SER A 106 11.21 -9.76 31.21
C SER A 106 11.63 -8.86 32.38
N GLN A 107 10.66 -8.26 33.07
CA GLN A 107 10.90 -7.41 34.23
C GLN A 107 11.44 -8.22 35.40
N ALA A 108 10.85 -9.39 35.68
CA ALA A 108 11.35 -10.30 36.72
C ALA A 108 12.79 -10.76 36.44
N LEU A 109 13.10 -11.11 35.19
CA LEU A 109 14.44 -11.55 34.78
C LEU A 109 15.47 -10.42 34.91
N VAL A 110 15.15 -9.22 34.45
CA VAL A 110 16.06 -8.06 34.56
C VAL A 110 16.24 -7.63 36.01
N ASN A 111 15.18 -7.61 36.82
CA ASN A 111 15.29 -7.30 38.26
C ASN A 111 16.17 -8.33 38.99
N THR A 112 16.00 -9.62 38.66
CA THR A 112 16.84 -10.69 39.21
C THR A 112 18.30 -10.52 38.79
N ALA A 113 18.55 -10.15 37.54
CA ALA A 113 19.90 -9.83 37.07
C ALA A 113 20.48 -8.61 37.81
N LEU A 114 19.73 -7.52 37.95
CA LEU A 114 20.18 -6.32 38.67
C LEU A 114 20.57 -6.60 40.13
N ALA A 115 19.97 -7.62 40.75
CA ALA A 115 20.31 -8.08 42.09
C ALA A 115 21.57 -8.97 42.18
N LYS A 116 22.12 -9.47 41.06
CA LYS A 116 23.36 -10.25 41.05
C LYS A 116 24.59 -9.38 41.27
N GLU A 117 25.61 -9.94 41.93
CA GLU A 117 26.83 -9.20 42.28
C GLU A 117 27.79 -9.07 41.09
N THR A 118 27.95 -10.14 40.31
CA THR A 118 28.94 -10.18 39.23
C THR A 118 28.34 -9.86 37.87
N PHE A 119 29.16 -9.37 36.94
CA PHE A 119 28.73 -9.11 35.57
C PHE A 119 28.42 -10.42 34.83
N GLU A 120 29.19 -11.46 35.11
CA GLU A 120 29.11 -12.78 34.48
C GLU A 120 27.78 -13.46 34.80
N GLU A 121 27.34 -13.44 36.06
CA GLU A 121 26.03 -13.99 36.47
C GLU A 121 24.86 -13.24 35.83
N ARG A 122 24.96 -11.91 35.72
CA ARG A 122 23.97 -11.08 35.02
C ARG A 122 23.87 -11.48 33.56
N GLU A 123 25.03 -11.67 32.94
CA GLU A 123 25.16 -11.95 31.52
C GLU A 123 24.65 -13.34 31.16
N GLU A 124 24.92 -14.35 32.00
CA GLU A 124 24.40 -15.71 31.83
C GLU A 124 22.86 -15.74 31.89
N LEU A 125 22.28 -15.11 32.92
CA LEU A 125 20.83 -15.07 33.11
C LEU A 125 20.12 -14.33 31.96
N LEU A 126 20.64 -13.19 31.54
CA LEU A 126 20.01 -12.36 30.51
C LEU A 126 20.17 -12.93 29.09
N LYS A 127 21.17 -13.80 28.85
CA LYS A 127 21.32 -14.52 27.57
C LYS A 127 20.17 -15.48 27.30
N GLU A 128 19.55 -16.04 28.34
CA GLU A 128 18.44 -17.01 28.22
C GLU A 128 17.24 -16.45 27.46
N GLN A 129 17.03 -15.14 27.50
CA GLN A 129 15.98 -14.46 26.73
C GLN A 129 16.50 -13.31 25.87
N ALA A 130 17.82 -13.20 25.71
CA ALA A 130 18.46 -12.14 24.94
C ALA A 130 18.10 -10.70 25.38
N LEU A 131 17.96 -10.48 26.69
CA LEU A 131 17.61 -9.18 27.27
C LEU A 131 18.84 -8.35 27.65
N ARG A 132 18.69 -7.03 27.71
CA ARG A 132 19.70 -6.08 28.20
C ARG A 132 19.47 -5.78 29.68
N CYS A 133 20.58 -5.56 30.39
CA CYS A 133 20.57 -5.19 31.81
C CYS A 133 20.26 -3.69 31.97
N VAL A 134 19.03 -3.28 31.64
CA VAL A 134 18.57 -1.89 31.67
C VAL A 134 17.13 -1.88 32.19
N GLU A 135 16.76 -0.86 32.97
CA GLU A 135 15.39 -0.66 33.41
C GLU A 135 14.52 -0.10 32.27
N SER A 136 13.41 -0.76 31.97
CA SER A 136 12.52 -0.32 30.88
C SER A 136 11.58 0.79 31.34
N ALA A 137 11.46 1.84 30.51
CA ALA A 137 10.47 2.90 30.68
C ALA A 137 9.02 2.37 30.72
N PHE A 138 8.73 1.29 29.99
CA PHE A 138 7.39 0.75 29.83
C PHE A 138 6.84 0.13 31.13
N TRP A 139 7.70 -0.28 32.06
CA TRP A 139 7.30 -0.86 33.34
C TRP A 139 6.53 0.14 34.23
N ALA A 140 6.64 1.43 33.96
CA ALA A 140 5.91 2.46 34.69
C ALA A 140 4.41 2.52 34.31
N VAL A 141 4.04 2.01 33.12
CA VAL A 141 2.70 2.13 32.54
C VAL A 141 1.92 0.83 32.80
N ALA A 142 0.83 0.92 33.55
CA ALA A 142 -0.05 -0.22 33.78
C ALA A 142 -0.72 -0.70 32.49
N PHE A 143 -1.06 -1.99 32.44
CA PHE A 143 -1.76 -2.62 31.31
C PHE A 143 -1.04 -2.51 29.96
N THR A 144 0.26 -2.21 29.96
CA THR A 144 1.09 -2.15 28.76
C THR A 144 2.07 -3.31 28.76
N CYS A 145 1.98 -4.17 27.74
CA CYS A 145 3.02 -5.15 27.45
C CYS A 145 3.83 -4.69 26.25
N VAL A 146 5.11 -4.35 26.44
CA VAL A 146 5.96 -3.81 25.37
C VAL A 146 6.02 -4.76 24.17
N PHE A 147 6.19 -6.06 24.41
CA PHE A 147 6.28 -7.07 23.36
C PHE A 147 4.97 -7.25 22.58
N CYS A 148 3.82 -7.07 23.21
CA CYS A 148 2.53 -7.06 22.52
C CYS A 148 2.31 -5.75 21.73
N ALA A 149 2.85 -4.63 22.21
CA ALA A 149 2.71 -3.34 21.55
C ALA A 149 3.58 -3.22 20.30
N LEU A 150 4.77 -3.85 20.26
CA LEU A 150 5.62 -3.89 19.06
C LEU A 150 4.85 -4.43 17.85
N SER A 151 4.90 -3.71 16.74
CA SER A 151 4.06 -4.00 15.57
C SER A 151 4.86 -4.33 14.32
N HIS A 152 4.33 -5.21 13.47
CA HIS A 152 4.91 -5.51 12.16
C HIS A 152 4.78 -4.32 11.21
N ASP A 153 5.83 -3.53 11.10
CA ASP A 153 5.89 -2.46 10.11
C ASP A 153 6.15 -2.98 8.68
N ARG A 154 5.09 -3.05 7.87
CA ARG A 154 5.16 -3.53 6.48
C ARG A 154 6.26 -2.84 5.67
N CYS A 155 6.51 -1.54 5.89
CA CYS A 155 7.54 -0.79 5.18
C CYS A 155 8.95 -1.38 5.40
N HIS A 156 9.37 -1.49 6.66
CA HIS A 156 10.73 -1.90 7.01
C HIS A 156 10.97 -3.40 7.03
N PHE A 157 9.94 -4.21 7.31
CA PHE A 157 10.05 -5.66 7.38
C PHE A 157 9.89 -6.31 6.01
N ASN A 158 8.91 -5.86 5.21
CA ASN A 158 8.63 -6.44 3.90
C ASN A 158 9.49 -5.74 2.83
N HIS A 159 9.10 -4.54 2.41
CA HIS A 159 9.70 -3.87 1.23
C HIS A 159 11.17 -3.48 1.42
N GLY A 160 11.50 -2.82 2.53
CA GLY A 160 12.86 -2.44 2.92
C GLY A 160 13.68 -3.57 3.56
N GLY A 161 13.04 -4.72 3.82
CA GLY A 161 13.61 -5.87 4.53
C GLY A 161 13.70 -7.10 3.64
N LEU A 162 12.76 -8.02 3.81
CA LEU A 162 12.71 -9.31 3.14
C LEU A 162 12.81 -9.20 1.62
N TRP A 163 12.12 -8.22 1.01
CA TRP A 163 12.18 -8.01 -0.43
C TRP A 163 13.53 -7.44 -0.87
N SER A 164 13.79 -6.16 -0.60
CA SER A 164 14.94 -5.45 -1.20
C SER A 164 16.30 -6.01 -0.80
N ARG A 165 16.45 -6.57 0.41
CA ARG A 165 17.74 -7.06 0.93
C ARG A 165 17.97 -8.56 0.72
N HIS A 166 16.93 -9.32 0.38
CA HIS A 166 17.03 -10.78 0.26
C HIS A 166 16.44 -11.29 -1.06
N LEU A 167 15.12 -11.31 -1.22
CA LEU A 167 14.49 -11.88 -2.41
C LEU A 167 14.93 -11.19 -3.71
N TRP A 168 15.00 -9.86 -3.69
CA TRP A 168 15.48 -9.06 -4.82
C TRP A 168 16.94 -9.33 -5.17
N VAL A 169 17.80 -9.47 -4.16
CA VAL A 169 19.24 -9.73 -4.34
C VAL A 169 19.48 -11.10 -4.96
N GLU A 170 18.76 -12.13 -4.49
CA GLU A 170 18.85 -13.48 -5.08
C GLU A 170 18.32 -13.50 -6.52
N LEU A 171 17.25 -12.77 -6.79
CA LEU A 171 16.71 -12.63 -8.14
C LEU A 171 17.73 -11.95 -9.09
N GLN A 172 18.37 -10.87 -8.63
CA GLN A 172 19.45 -10.21 -9.36
C GLN A 172 20.64 -11.14 -9.62
N LYS A 173 21.00 -11.99 -8.64
CA LYS A 173 22.05 -13.01 -8.80
C LYS A 173 21.73 -13.97 -9.95
N TYR A 174 20.52 -14.54 -9.98
CA TYR A 174 20.12 -15.45 -11.06
C TYR A 174 20.04 -14.78 -12.43
N LEU A 175 19.48 -13.57 -12.50
CA LEU A 175 19.47 -12.79 -13.74
C LEU A 175 20.89 -12.48 -14.23
N GLY A 176 21.84 -12.23 -13.31
CA GLY A 176 23.25 -12.05 -13.63
C GLY A 176 23.91 -13.31 -14.21
N ILE A 177 23.56 -14.49 -13.69
CA ILE A 177 24.05 -15.80 -14.19
C ILE A 177 23.55 -16.07 -15.62
N LEU A 178 22.30 -15.74 -15.93
CA LEU A 178 21.72 -15.87 -17.27
C LEU A 178 22.31 -14.85 -18.29
N GLY A 179 23.00 -13.83 -17.79
CA GLY A 179 23.77 -12.90 -18.61
C GLY A 179 22.98 -11.68 -19.11
N ARG A 180 23.65 -10.88 -19.96
CA ARG A 180 23.16 -9.55 -20.35
C ARG A 180 21.88 -9.57 -21.18
N GLU A 181 21.62 -10.65 -21.90
CA GLU A 181 20.43 -10.80 -22.73
C GLU A 181 19.18 -10.92 -21.86
N ALA A 182 19.22 -11.79 -20.85
CA ALA A 182 18.16 -11.93 -19.84
C ALA A 182 17.88 -10.61 -19.12
N LEU A 183 18.94 -9.91 -18.66
CA LEU A 183 18.81 -8.60 -18.03
C LEU A 183 18.12 -7.57 -18.95
N SER A 184 18.54 -7.52 -20.22
CA SER A 184 17.92 -6.61 -21.20
C SER A 184 16.47 -6.98 -21.50
N GLN A 185 16.13 -8.27 -21.50
CA GLN A 185 14.75 -8.71 -21.70
C GLN A 185 13.85 -8.31 -20.53
N VAL A 186 14.33 -8.43 -19.29
CA VAL A 186 13.59 -7.97 -18.10
C VAL A 186 13.39 -6.46 -18.13
N ASP A 187 14.43 -5.67 -18.39
CA ASP A 187 14.32 -4.20 -18.47
C ASP A 187 13.33 -3.78 -19.60
N LYS A 188 13.36 -4.45 -20.76
CA LYS A 188 12.39 -4.20 -21.85
C LYS A 188 10.96 -4.61 -21.49
N SER A 189 10.80 -5.71 -20.75
CA SER A 189 9.49 -6.16 -20.30
C SER A 189 8.92 -5.21 -19.25
N TYR A 190 9.78 -4.67 -18.39
CA TYR A 190 9.44 -3.64 -17.43
C TYR A 190 9.06 -2.34 -18.11
N GLU A 191 9.86 -1.84 -19.07
CA GLU A 191 9.52 -0.63 -19.86
C GLU A 191 8.15 -0.72 -20.57
N ARG A 192 7.75 -1.93 -20.97
CA ARG A 192 6.44 -2.21 -21.58
C ARG A 192 5.32 -2.41 -20.58
N PHE A 193 5.63 -2.57 -19.30
CA PHE A 193 4.61 -2.76 -18.28
C PHE A 193 3.72 -1.50 -18.23
N PRO A 194 2.38 -1.62 -18.19
CA PRO A 194 1.55 -0.44 -18.26
C PRO A 194 1.78 0.48 -17.06
N HIS A 195 1.54 1.77 -17.27
CA HIS A 195 1.73 2.78 -16.23
C HIS A 195 0.39 3.05 -15.54
N TRP A 196 0.37 2.95 -14.21
CA TRP A 196 -0.80 3.27 -13.40
C TRP A 196 -0.55 4.46 -12.48
N ARG A 197 -1.63 5.12 -12.08
CA ARG A 197 -1.57 6.18 -11.08
C ARG A 197 -1.01 5.59 -9.78
N ASN A 198 -0.08 6.31 -9.15
CA ASN A 198 0.56 5.92 -7.90
C ASN A 198 1.40 4.63 -7.95
N LEU A 199 1.71 4.10 -9.14
CA LEU A 199 2.67 3.02 -9.32
C LEU A 199 3.97 3.61 -9.90
N LYS A 200 5.03 3.66 -9.09
CA LYS A 200 6.33 4.18 -9.54
C LYS A 200 6.95 3.23 -10.57
N HIS A 201 7.48 3.81 -11.65
CA HIS A 201 8.02 3.06 -12.78
C HIS A 201 9.47 3.49 -13.09
N PRO A 202 10.48 2.97 -12.36
CA PRO A 202 11.88 3.27 -12.65
C PRO A 202 12.29 2.85 -14.07
N ASN A 203 13.11 3.68 -14.72
CA ASN A 203 13.55 3.46 -16.11
C ASN A 203 14.40 2.18 -16.31
N LYS A 204 15.07 1.70 -15.27
CA LYS A 204 15.80 0.44 -15.26
C LYS A 204 15.50 -0.27 -13.95
N VAL A 205 14.96 -1.48 -14.02
CA VAL A 205 14.51 -2.19 -12.82
C VAL A 205 15.63 -3.02 -12.23
N VAL A 206 16.37 -3.78 -13.06
CA VAL A 206 17.34 -4.75 -12.54
C VAL A 206 18.56 -4.06 -11.90
N GLY A 207 18.88 -2.84 -12.34
CA GLY A 207 19.97 -2.04 -11.79
C GLY A 207 19.65 -1.33 -10.46
N VAL A 208 18.42 -1.42 -9.96
CA VAL A 208 18.02 -0.75 -8.70
C VAL A 208 18.65 -1.48 -7.52
N THR A 209 19.63 -0.85 -6.88
CA THR A 209 20.32 -1.38 -5.69
C THR A 209 20.03 -0.59 -4.42
N PHE A 210 19.75 0.71 -4.55
CA PHE A 210 19.43 1.59 -3.43
C PHE A 210 18.33 2.57 -3.83
N THR A 211 17.15 2.41 -3.23
CA THR A 211 16.03 3.32 -3.36
C THR A 211 15.13 3.19 -2.13
N ASP A 212 14.13 4.05 -2.02
CA ASP A 212 13.20 4.05 -0.89
C ASP A 212 12.33 2.79 -0.89
N SER A 213 11.90 2.35 0.29
CA SER A 213 11.03 1.18 0.45
C SER A 213 9.75 1.26 -0.39
N SER A 214 9.21 2.47 -0.61
CA SER A 214 8.05 2.69 -1.49
C SER A 214 8.31 2.37 -2.97
N VAL A 215 9.52 2.62 -3.48
CA VAL A 215 9.89 2.24 -4.84
C VAL A 215 10.07 0.73 -4.93
N HIS A 216 10.68 0.12 -3.92
CA HIS A 216 10.84 -1.32 -3.83
C HIS A 216 9.50 -2.06 -3.74
N GLU A 217 8.51 -1.50 -3.03
CA GLU A 217 7.14 -1.99 -3.02
C GLU A 217 6.56 -2.05 -4.43
N ASP A 218 6.66 -0.96 -5.19
CA ASP A 218 6.11 -0.90 -6.55
C ASP A 218 6.85 -1.83 -7.52
N ILE A 219 8.19 -1.92 -7.42
CA ILE A 219 8.98 -2.91 -8.17
C ILE A 219 8.48 -4.33 -7.87
N SER A 220 8.24 -4.66 -6.59
CA SER A 220 7.83 -6.00 -6.18
C SER A 220 6.50 -6.41 -6.81
N LYS A 221 5.54 -5.49 -6.96
CA LYS A 221 4.23 -5.76 -7.59
C LYS A 221 4.34 -6.17 -9.05
N MET A 222 5.35 -5.65 -9.77
CA MET A 222 5.52 -5.87 -11.20
C MET A 222 6.46 -7.03 -11.53
N ILE A 223 7.31 -7.43 -10.58
CA ILE A 223 8.50 -8.21 -10.88
C ILE A 223 8.19 -9.57 -11.52
N ILE A 224 7.19 -10.28 -11.01
CA ILE A 224 6.81 -11.62 -11.50
C ILE A 224 6.43 -11.54 -12.98
N TYR A 225 5.66 -10.53 -13.35
CA TYR A 225 5.20 -10.34 -14.72
C TYR A 225 6.33 -10.01 -15.69
N VAL A 226 7.41 -9.36 -15.22
CA VAL A 226 8.52 -8.99 -16.12
C VAL A 226 9.63 -10.04 -16.15
N THR A 227 9.62 -11.02 -15.25
CA THR A 227 10.64 -12.09 -15.18
C THR A 227 10.13 -13.48 -15.56
N HIS A 228 8.82 -13.74 -15.55
CA HIS A 228 8.28 -15.11 -15.77
C HIS A 228 8.65 -15.73 -17.13
N ASN A 229 8.86 -14.90 -18.16
CA ASN A 229 9.26 -15.33 -19.50
C ASN A 229 10.78 -15.49 -19.67
N VAL A 230 11.56 -15.13 -18.65
CA VAL A 230 13.03 -15.23 -18.61
C VAL A 230 13.46 -16.35 -17.66
N LEU A 231 12.81 -16.45 -16.51
CA LEU A 231 13.10 -17.44 -15.47
C LEU A 231 12.09 -18.57 -15.58
N THR A 232 12.31 -19.46 -16.54
CA THR A 232 11.42 -20.61 -16.81
C THR A 232 11.86 -21.84 -16.02
N GLU A 233 10.92 -22.73 -15.74
CA GLU A 233 11.21 -24.02 -15.10
C GLU A 233 12.21 -24.86 -15.91
N HIS A 234 12.14 -24.80 -17.24
CA HIS A 234 13.01 -25.54 -18.14
C HIS A 234 14.46 -25.03 -18.11
N ASP A 235 14.65 -23.70 -18.21
CA ASP A 235 15.97 -23.12 -18.37
C ASP A 235 16.66 -22.87 -17.02
N SER A 236 15.89 -22.65 -15.95
CA SER A 236 16.43 -22.38 -14.63
C SER A 236 15.46 -22.79 -13.51
N PRO A 237 15.40 -24.10 -13.17
CA PRO A 237 14.48 -24.62 -12.15
C PRO A 237 14.60 -23.91 -10.79
N LEU A 238 15.83 -23.60 -10.36
CA LEU A 238 16.08 -22.92 -9.08
C LEU A 238 15.57 -21.47 -9.06
N SER A 239 15.77 -20.72 -10.15
CA SER A 239 15.27 -19.34 -10.23
C SER A 239 13.75 -19.30 -10.40
N TYR A 240 13.17 -20.29 -11.07
CA TYR A 240 11.72 -20.48 -11.13
C TYR A 240 11.12 -20.77 -9.76
N LEU A 241 11.77 -21.64 -8.96
CA LEU A 241 11.38 -21.89 -7.57
C LEU A 241 11.47 -20.62 -6.71
N LEU A 242 12.51 -19.80 -6.90
CA LEU A 242 12.60 -18.48 -6.26
C LEU A 242 11.44 -17.56 -6.67
N LEU A 243 11.06 -17.54 -7.97
CA LEU A 243 9.91 -16.77 -8.42
C LEU A 243 8.60 -17.22 -7.76
N GLN A 244 8.41 -18.52 -7.58
CA GLN A 244 7.26 -19.04 -6.84
C GLN A 244 7.30 -18.60 -5.36
N CYS A 245 8.49 -18.54 -4.73
CA CYS A 245 8.63 -17.96 -3.38
C CYS A 245 8.26 -16.48 -3.36
N ILE A 246 8.70 -15.71 -4.35
CA ILE A 246 8.38 -14.29 -4.49
C ILE A 246 6.86 -14.10 -4.70
N HIS A 247 6.21 -14.98 -5.46
CA HIS A 247 4.76 -14.99 -5.63
C HIS A 247 4.00 -15.09 -4.30
N LEU A 248 4.34 -16.08 -3.48
CA LEU A 248 3.70 -16.25 -2.18
C LEU A 248 4.05 -15.11 -1.20
N TYR A 249 5.25 -14.54 -1.29
CA TYR A 249 5.60 -13.33 -0.56
C TYR A 249 4.70 -12.14 -0.94
N LEU A 250 4.45 -11.93 -2.24
CA LEU A 250 3.58 -10.84 -2.70
C LEU A 250 2.13 -11.07 -2.29
N GLU A 251 1.63 -12.30 -2.38
CA GLU A 251 0.29 -12.65 -1.93
C GLU A 251 0.14 -12.38 -0.42
N MET A 252 1.14 -12.77 0.38
CA MET A 252 1.19 -12.44 1.81
C MET A 252 1.18 -10.92 2.05
N ASP A 253 1.97 -10.15 1.30
CA ASP A 253 2.02 -8.69 1.41
C ASP A 253 0.69 -8.03 1.01
N ILE A 254 0.01 -8.56 -0.03
CA ILE A 254 -1.32 -8.11 -0.46
C ILE A 254 -2.34 -8.34 0.64
N TYR A 255 -2.40 -9.55 1.23
CA TYR A 255 -3.29 -9.79 2.36
C TYR A 255 -2.97 -8.89 3.53
N ALA A 256 -1.70 -8.68 3.87
CA ALA A 256 -1.28 -7.78 4.94
C ALA A 256 -1.62 -6.31 4.66
N ALA A 257 -1.81 -5.94 3.38
CA ALA A 257 -2.09 -4.57 2.95
C ALA A 257 -3.57 -4.18 2.97
N LEU A 258 -4.47 -5.15 3.15
CA LEU A 258 -5.91 -4.88 3.18
C LEU A 258 -6.25 -3.90 4.30
N GLU A 259 -7.10 -2.92 4.00
CA GLU A 259 -7.52 -1.91 4.99
C GLU A 259 -8.71 -2.38 5.83
N VAL A 260 -9.44 -3.37 5.32
CA VAL A 260 -10.54 -4.04 6.00
C VAL A 260 -10.26 -5.53 6.00
N HIS A 261 -10.21 -6.11 7.20
CA HIS A 261 -9.96 -7.52 7.38
C HIS A 261 -11.22 -8.23 7.89
N THR A 262 -11.53 -9.34 7.25
CA THR A 262 -12.48 -10.34 7.75
C THR A 262 -11.72 -11.54 8.33
N THR A 263 -12.43 -12.36 9.11
CA THR A 263 -11.87 -13.65 9.56
C THR A 263 -11.35 -14.50 8.39
N ASN A 264 -12.03 -14.45 7.24
CA ASN A 264 -11.59 -15.17 6.04
C ASN A 264 -10.25 -14.64 5.53
N THR A 265 -10.13 -13.34 5.29
CA THR A 265 -8.87 -12.74 4.78
C THR A 265 -7.69 -12.95 5.74
N ILE A 266 -7.93 -12.97 7.05
CA ILE A 266 -6.90 -13.27 8.06
C ILE A 266 -6.46 -14.74 7.97
N ASN A 267 -7.40 -15.65 7.78
CA ASN A 267 -7.09 -17.08 7.64
C ASN A 267 -6.34 -17.36 6.34
N GLU A 268 -6.80 -16.80 5.21
CA GLU A 268 -6.11 -16.91 3.92
C GLU A 268 -4.68 -16.37 4.01
N GLY A 269 -4.49 -15.18 4.59
CA GLY A 269 -3.16 -14.63 4.81
C GLY A 269 -2.25 -15.51 5.66
N ARG A 270 -2.78 -16.18 6.70
CA ARG A 270 -2.01 -17.18 7.48
C ARG A 270 -1.66 -18.41 6.66
N HIS A 271 -2.58 -18.88 5.82
CA HIS A 271 -2.30 -19.98 4.89
C HIS A 271 -1.20 -19.60 3.90
N THR A 272 -1.21 -18.39 3.36
CA THR A 272 -0.15 -17.90 2.47
C THR A 272 1.21 -17.85 3.17
N VAL A 273 1.28 -17.43 4.45
CA VAL A 273 2.53 -17.48 5.24
C VAL A 273 3.05 -18.92 5.36
N GLN A 274 2.17 -19.88 5.64
CA GLN A 274 2.54 -21.30 5.73
C GLN A 274 3.03 -21.85 4.39
N ALA A 275 2.32 -21.55 3.30
CA ALA A 275 2.70 -21.95 1.94
C ALA A 275 4.07 -21.36 1.56
N PHE A 276 4.29 -20.07 1.84
CA PHE A 276 5.56 -19.41 1.63
C PHE A 276 6.69 -20.10 2.41
N THR A 277 6.44 -20.46 3.67
CA THR A 277 7.40 -21.18 4.52
C THR A 277 7.82 -22.51 3.89
N ALA A 278 6.83 -23.29 3.46
CA ALA A 278 7.05 -24.62 2.90
C ALA A 278 7.88 -24.53 1.61
N LEU A 279 7.58 -23.55 0.76
CA LEU A 279 8.28 -23.34 -0.50
C LEU A 279 9.69 -22.79 -0.29
N MET A 280 9.87 -21.84 0.63
CA MET A 280 11.19 -21.36 1.05
C MET A 280 12.05 -22.51 1.60
N GLY A 281 11.47 -23.43 2.37
CA GLY A 281 12.18 -24.62 2.84
C GLY A 281 12.66 -25.52 1.69
N GLN A 282 11.86 -25.68 0.64
CA GLN A 282 12.28 -26.40 -0.57
C GLN A 282 13.42 -25.67 -1.28
N TYR A 283 13.30 -24.36 -1.48
CA TYR A 283 14.35 -23.53 -2.08
C TYR A 283 15.66 -23.65 -1.31
N MET A 284 15.61 -23.46 0.01
CA MET A 284 16.78 -23.57 0.89
C MET A 284 17.45 -24.95 0.83
N ASN A 285 16.67 -26.03 0.76
CA ASN A 285 17.21 -27.38 0.62
C ASN A 285 17.93 -27.58 -0.72
N GLN A 286 17.39 -27.02 -1.80
CA GLN A 286 18.00 -27.14 -3.13
C GLN A 286 19.22 -26.23 -3.31
N THR A 287 19.33 -25.14 -2.53
CA THR A 287 20.49 -24.24 -2.53
C THR A 287 21.46 -24.49 -1.38
N ALA A 288 21.33 -25.61 -0.65
CA ALA A 288 22.12 -25.88 0.55
C ALA A 288 23.63 -25.97 0.24
N ASP A 289 24.00 -26.52 -0.91
CA ASP A 289 25.40 -26.72 -1.32
C ASP A 289 26.09 -25.40 -1.72
N ASP A 290 25.33 -24.39 -2.15
CA ASP A 290 25.88 -23.08 -2.53
C ASP A 290 26.34 -22.27 -1.30
N ASN A 291 25.86 -22.60 -0.09
CA ASN A 291 26.29 -22.12 1.23
C ASN A 291 26.48 -20.59 1.44
N GLU A 292 26.01 -19.75 0.50
CA GLU A 292 26.23 -18.30 0.52
C GLU A 292 25.20 -17.52 1.33
N LYS A 293 23.92 -17.96 1.34
CA LYS A 293 22.81 -17.21 1.93
C LYS A 293 22.25 -17.85 3.18
N ASN A 294 22.35 -17.15 4.30
CA ASN A 294 21.66 -17.53 5.54
C ASN A 294 20.26 -16.89 5.60
N TRP A 295 19.22 -17.72 5.62
CA TRP A 295 17.82 -17.29 5.74
C TRP A 295 17.34 -17.11 7.18
N ASN A 296 18.18 -17.42 8.17
CA ASN A 296 17.86 -17.19 9.58
C ASN A 296 18.05 -15.72 9.98
N PHE A 297 17.08 -14.86 9.66
CA PHE A 297 17.06 -13.46 10.07
C PHE A 297 15.68 -12.99 10.56
N PRO A 298 15.61 -12.06 11.53
CA PRO A 298 14.35 -11.66 12.17
C PRO A 298 13.30 -11.13 11.20
N LYS A 299 13.67 -10.35 10.18
CA LYS A 299 12.69 -9.76 9.26
C LYS A 299 11.88 -10.80 8.48
N LEU A 300 12.45 -11.97 8.18
CA LEU A 300 11.70 -13.11 7.64
C LEU A 300 10.75 -13.68 8.69
N HIS A 301 11.27 -13.94 9.90
CA HIS A 301 10.48 -14.52 11.00
C HIS A 301 9.28 -13.67 11.41
N MET A 302 9.42 -12.33 11.37
CA MET A 302 8.35 -11.39 11.72
C MET A 302 7.09 -11.58 10.87
N GLY A 303 7.19 -12.21 9.70
CA GLY A 303 6.05 -12.65 8.90
C GLY A 303 5.03 -13.50 9.67
N THR A 304 5.48 -14.30 10.65
CA THR A 304 4.59 -15.11 11.52
C THR A 304 3.64 -14.28 12.38
N HIS A 305 4.00 -13.04 12.65
CA HIS A 305 3.28 -12.18 13.59
C HIS A 305 2.32 -11.21 12.90
N ILE A 306 2.41 -11.05 11.57
CA ILE A 306 1.59 -10.11 10.78
C ILE A 306 0.11 -10.21 11.13
N PHE A 307 -0.47 -11.40 11.00
CA PHE A 307 -1.91 -11.60 11.16
C PHE A 307 -2.36 -11.66 12.62
N ASP A 308 -1.42 -11.86 13.56
CA ASP A 308 -1.70 -11.70 14.98
C ASP A 308 -1.77 -10.21 15.35
N ASP A 309 -0.86 -9.41 14.80
CA ASP A 309 -0.86 -7.95 14.96
C ASP A 309 -2.11 -7.35 14.33
N ILE A 310 -2.49 -7.78 13.12
CA ILE A 310 -3.72 -7.32 12.47
C ILE A 310 -4.94 -7.59 13.35
N LYS A 311 -5.02 -8.79 13.94
CA LYS A 311 -6.12 -9.17 14.83
C LYS A 311 -6.13 -8.35 16.12
N ALA A 312 -4.97 -7.97 16.64
CA ALA A 312 -4.85 -7.24 17.90
C ALA A 312 -4.95 -5.71 17.75
N LYS A 313 -4.54 -5.16 16.60
CA LYS A 313 -4.26 -3.73 16.40
C LYS A 313 -4.98 -3.11 15.20
N GLY A 314 -5.71 -3.92 14.43
CA GLY A 314 -6.36 -3.52 13.18
C GLY A 314 -5.42 -3.54 11.98
N ALA A 315 -5.85 -2.96 10.86
CA ALA A 315 -5.11 -3.00 9.60
C ALA A 315 -3.68 -2.43 9.72
N SER A 316 -2.75 -2.91 8.89
CA SER A 316 -1.34 -2.55 8.95
C SER A 316 -1.07 -1.05 8.80
N ARG A 317 -2.00 -0.32 8.18
CA ARG A 317 -1.92 1.15 8.04
C ARG A 317 -1.86 1.87 9.38
N ASN A 318 -2.45 1.31 10.44
CA ASN A 318 -2.53 1.92 11.77
C ASN A 318 -1.16 1.98 12.49
N TYR A 319 -0.20 1.18 12.05
CA TYR A 319 1.12 1.06 12.67
C TYR A 319 2.25 1.03 11.63
N ASN A 320 2.02 1.66 10.49
CA ASN A 320 3.04 1.86 9.46
C ASN A 320 3.90 3.09 9.79
N THR A 321 5.21 3.00 9.59
CA THR A 321 6.16 4.10 9.87
C THR A 321 6.24 5.13 8.74
N LYS A 322 5.73 4.84 7.53
CA LYS A 322 5.77 5.73 6.36
C LYS A 322 5.38 7.19 6.66
N PRO A 323 4.28 7.49 7.40
CA PRO A 323 3.91 8.87 7.69
C PRO A 323 4.98 9.61 8.51
N ASN A 324 5.57 8.93 9.50
CA ASN A 324 6.63 9.51 10.33
C ASN A 324 7.91 9.75 9.52
N GLU A 325 8.26 8.84 8.61
CA GLU A 325 9.40 9.03 7.70
C GLU A 325 9.21 10.22 6.77
N GLN A 326 8.00 10.38 6.22
CA GLN A 326 7.67 11.49 5.32
C GLN A 326 7.78 12.85 6.03
N MET A 327 7.46 12.93 7.33
CA MET A 327 7.60 14.15 8.14
C MET A 327 9.05 14.63 8.25
N HIS A 328 10.06 13.75 8.11
CA HIS A 328 11.46 14.17 8.18
C HIS A 328 11.87 15.14 7.06
N GLY A 329 11.26 15.02 5.87
CA GLY A 329 11.52 15.92 4.74
C GLY A 329 11.19 17.38 5.06
N PRO A 330 9.92 17.69 5.40
CA PRO A 330 9.52 19.02 5.85
C PRO A 330 10.34 19.55 7.02
N MET A 331 10.63 18.72 8.03
CA MET A 331 11.47 19.15 9.17
C MET A 331 12.87 19.61 8.74
N LYS A 332 13.49 18.89 7.79
CA LYS A 332 14.77 19.28 7.21
C LYS A 332 14.66 20.60 6.45
N ASP A 333 13.60 20.78 5.67
CA ASP A 333 13.36 22.00 4.92
C ASP A 333 13.09 23.20 5.84
N TRP A 334 12.37 23.02 6.94
CA TRP A 334 12.18 24.06 7.96
C TRP A 334 13.52 24.43 8.59
N TYR A 335 14.32 23.44 8.98
CA TYR A 335 15.66 23.68 9.53
C TYR A 335 16.53 24.49 8.56
N LEU A 336 16.60 24.09 7.29
CA LEU A 336 17.47 24.72 6.29
C LEU A 336 16.98 26.08 5.82
N ASN A 337 15.67 26.25 5.64
CA ASN A 337 15.11 27.41 4.94
C ASN A 337 14.41 28.40 5.88
N GLN A 338 14.06 27.99 7.10
CA GLN A 338 13.20 28.76 8.00
C GLN A 338 13.75 28.90 9.42
N THR A 339 14.97 28.43 9.70
CA THR A 339 15.66 28.71 10.97
C THR A 339 16.92 29.53 10.76
N ASN A 340 17.34 30.22 11.81
CA ASN A 340 18.64 30.90 11.86
C ASN A 340 19.80 30.00 12.33
N PHE A 341 19.59 28.68 12.38
CA PHE A 341 20.54 27.67 12.87
C PHE A 341 20.98 27.84 14.34
N LYS A 342 20.26 28.62 15.16
CA LYS A 342 20.54 28.83 16.59
C LYS A 342 19.27 28.59 17.41
N ASN A 343 19.36 27.84 18.51
CA ASN A 343 18.18 27.51 19.34
C ASN A 343 17.00 27.03 18.48
N ILE A 344 17.28 26.06 17.60
CA ILE A 344 16.39 25.66 16.50
C ILE A 344 15.07 25.04 16.97
N ALA A 345 15.05 24.44 18.16
CA ALA A 345 13.89 23.69 18.65
C ALA A 345 12.62 24.55 18.72
N GLU A 346 12.69 25.74 19.33
CA GLU A 346 11.54 26.64 19.43
C GLU A 346 11.08 27.17 18.07
N GLN A 347 12.01 27.40 17.14
CA GLN A 347 11.68 27.85 15.79
C GLN A 347 10.93 26.77 15.00
N ILE A 348 11.43 25.53 15.06
CA ILE A 348 10.79 24.37 14.44
C ILE A 348 9.41 24.13 15.04
N LEU A 349 9.28 24.14 16.37
CA LEU A 349 8.00 23.95 17.05
C LEU A 349 6.99 25.04 16.69
N ARG A 350 7.44 26.28 16.47
CA ARG A 350 6.56 27.37 16.03
C ARG A 350 6.06 27.16 14.60
N ILE A 351 6.92 26.70 13.69
CA ILE A 351 6.54 26.40 12.30
C ILE A 351 5.54 25.25 12.28
N ASP A 352 5.83 24.18 13.02
CA ASP A 352 4.94 23.02 13.19
C ASP A 352 3.56 23.45 13.72
N HIS A 353 3.54 24.31 14.74
CA HIS A 353 2.28 24.86 15.26
C HIS A 353 1.51 25.68 14.22
N TRP A 354 2.19 26.52 13.43
CA TRP A 354 1.51 27.28 12.37
C TRP A 354 0.89 26.38 11.30
N LEU A 355 1.59 25.31 10.91
CA LEU A 355 1.07 24.35 9.95
C LEU A 355 -0.13 23.58 10.51
N LEU A 356 -0.08 23.17 11.78
CA LEU A 356 -1.21 22.52 12.44
C LEU A 356 -2.46 23.42 12.46
N ILE A 357 -2.30 24.70 12.77
CA ILE A 357 -3.42 25.65 12.77
C ILE A 357 -3.96 25.89 11.36
N ALA A 358 -3.09 25.98 10.36
CA ALA A 358 -3.51 26.10 8.96
C ALA A 358 -4.29 24.87 8.49
N ASP A 359 -3.86 23.67 8.88
CA ASP A 359 -4.53 22.41 8.58
C ASP A 359 -5.89 22.31 9.27
N ASP A 360 -6.00 22.66 10.57
CA ASP A 360 -7.29 22.70 11.29
C ASP A 360 -8.28 23.69 10.63
N ILE A 361 -7.81 24.87 10.20
CA ILE A 361 -8.64 25.83 9.47
C ILE A 361 -9.11 25.23 8.14
N HIS A 362 -8.21 24.60 7.39
CA HIS A 362 -8.55 23.98 6.11
C HIS A 362 -9.56 22.83 6.28
N CYS A 363 -9.36 21.95 7.26
CA CYS A 363 -10.30 20.87 7.57
C CYS A 363 -11.70 21.41 7.89
N ARG A 364 -11.80 22.45 8.73
CA ARG A 364 -13.10 23.06 9.04
C ARG A 364 -13.79 23.72 7.85
N ILE A 365 -13.02 24.30 6.93
CA ILE A 365 -13.58 24.84 5.68
C ILE A 365 -14.11 23.69 4.83
N SER A 366 -13.32 22.63 4.63
CA SER A 366 -13.75 21.45 3.88
C SER A 366 -14.99 20.79 4.47
N ASP A 367 -15.02 20.57 5.79
CA ASP A 367 -16.19 20.01 6.50
C ASP A 367 -17.43 20.90 6.32
N PHE A 368 -17.25 22.23 6.36
CA PHE A 368 -18.34 23.17 6.12
C PHE A 368 -18.83 23.15 4.68
N ASP A 369 -17.92 23.05 3.71
CA ASP A 369 -18.26 22.96 2.29
C ASP A 369 -19.00 21.65 1.98
N GLU A 370 -18.56 20.51 2.53
CA GLU A 370 -19.25 19.22 2.45
C GLU A 370 -20.64 19.25 3.11
N TYR A 371 -20.73 19.83 4.31
CA TYR A 371 -22.02 20.02 4.98
C TYR A 371 -22.95 20.93 4.18
N SER A 372 -22.42 22.00 3.59
CA SER A 372 -23.21 22.93 2.77
C SER A 372 -23.71 22.26 1.50
N GLN A 373 -22.87 21.48 0.82
CA GLN A 373 -23.22 20.71 -0.38
C GLN A 373 -24.30 19.67 -0.09
N SER A 374 -24.12 18.85 0.96
CA SER A 374 -25.11 17.85 1.37
C SER A 374 -26.44 18.49 1.81
N LYS A 375 -26.41 19.69 2.40
CA LYS A 375 -27.63 20.42 2.73
C LYS A 375 -28.36 20.93 1.49
N SER A 376 -27.65 21.44 0.49
CA SER A 376 -28.24 21.84 -0.79
C SER A 376 -28.82 20.66 -1.59
N GLU A 377 -28.22 19.46 -1.48
CA GLU A 377 -28.78 18.24 -2.10
C GLU A 377 -30.10 17.82 -1.41
N VAL A 378 -30.17 17.89 -0.07
CA VAL A 378 -31.41 17.58 0.68
C VAL A 378 -32.51 18.63 0.49
N ASP A 379 -32.16 19.91 0.36
CA ASP A 379 -33.14 20.98 0.09
C ASP A 379 -33.67 20.91 -1.36
N ASN A 380 -32.90 20.37 -2.32
CA ASN A 380 -33.36 20.11 -3.69
C ASN A 380 -34.32 18.89 -3.76
N ASP A 381 -34.07 17.83 -2.99
CA ASP A 381 -34.97 16.66 -2.89
C ASP A 381 -36.33 17.00 -2.21
N LEU A 382 -36.40 18.12 -1.47
CA LEU A 382 -37.63 18.62 -0.86
C LEU A 382 -38.36 19.68 -1.71
N GLN A 383 -37.79 20.08 -2.86
CA GLN A 383 -38.38 21.05 -3.78
C GLN A 383 -38.80 20.46 -5.13
N ASP A 384 -38.65 19.16 -5.36
CA ASP A 384 -39.02 18.49 -6.62
C ASP A 384 -40.54 18.20 -6.76
N ASP A 385 -41.38 19.03 -6.15
CA ASP A 385 -42.85 19.04 -6.31
C ASP A 385 -43.36 20.38 -6.88
N ASN A 386 -42.49 21.25 -7.42
CA ASN A 386 -42.95 22.39 -8.21
C ASN A 386 -41.98 22.76 -9.34
N ASP A 387 -42.41 22.45 -10.56
CA ASP A 387 -42.05 23.05 -11.84
C ASP A 387 -41.19 24.32 -11.74
N SER A 388 -39.91 24.24 -12.10
CA SER A 388 -39.16 25.39 -12.60
C SER A 388 -37.95 24.94 -13.43
N GLU A 389 -37.99 25.34 -14.69
CA GLU A 389 -36.94 25.23 -15.71
C GLU A 389 -35.67 25.96 -15.27
N ASP A 390 -34.61 25.23 -14.92
CA ASP A 390 -33.27 25.81 -14.86
C ASP A 390 -32.52 25.57 -16.19
N VAL A 391 -32.60 26.60 -17.01
CA VAL A 391 -31.92 26.77 -18.29
C VAL A 391 -30.42 27.02 -18.04
N ILE A 392 -29.57 26.04 -18.37
CA ILE A 392 -28.13 26.28 -18.54
C ILE A 392 -27.91 26.74 -19.99
N ILE A 393 -27.75 28.05 -20.18
CA ILE A 393 -27.34 28.64 -21.46
C ILE A 393 -25.83 28.49 -21.61
N MET A 394 -25.37 27.66 -22.57
CA MET A 394 -24.16 27.90 -23.37
C MET A 394 -24.37 27.39 -24.81
N ASP A 395 -23.93 28.21 -25.78
CA ASP A 395 -24.24 28.24 -27.22
C ASP A 395 -24.20 26.93 -28.04
N ASP A 396 -25.21 26.85 -28.93
CA ASP A 396 -25.29 26.27 -30.28
C ASP A 396 -25.01 24.77 -30.55
N ASP A 397 -26.02 23.93 -30.29
CA ASP A 397 -26.67 23.07 -31.33
C ASP A 397 -28.07 22.60 -30.83
N PRO A 398 -29.19 23.04 -31.43
CA PRO A 398 -30.53 22.73 -30.94
C PRO A 398 -31.02 21.40 -31.53
N GLY A 399 -30.77 20.28 -30.83
CA GLY A 399 -31.38 19.01 -31.23
C GLY A 399 -31.02 17.75 -30.43
N VAL A 400 -30.04 17.79 -29.53
CA VAL A 400 -29.56 16.57 -28.85
C VAL A 400 -29.98 16.57 -27.38
N ILE A 401 -30.84 15.62 -27.01
CA ILE A 401 -31.15 15.33 -25.60
C ILE A 401 -29.96 14.53 -25.07
N PHE A 402 -29.22 15.08 -24.12
CA PHE A 402 -28.24 14.30 -23.38
C PHE A 402 -29.02 13.34 -22.49
N LEU A 403 -28.91 12.03 -22.73
CA LEU A 403 -29.14 11.05 -21.67
C LEU A 403 -28.11 11.39 -20.60
N ASP A 404 -28.56 12.02 -19.52
CA ASP A 404 -27.71 12.49 -18.43
C ASP A 404 -26.84 11.30 -18.00
N PRO A 405 -25.52 11.34 -18.26
CA PRO A 405 -24.66 10.24 -17.87
C PRO A 405 -24.74 10.23 -16.35
N SER A 406 -25.30 9.15 -15.79
CA SER A 406 -25.61 9.07 -14.36
C SER A 406 -24.43 9.59 -13.53
N PRO A 407 -24.64 10.15 -12.33
CA PRO A 407 -23.55 10.68 -11.49
C PRO A 407 -22.42 9.65 -11.23
N HIS A 408 -22.67 8.37 -11.55
CA HIS A 408 -21.73 7.26 -11.56
C HIS A 408 -20.67 7.32 -12.67
N ILE A 409 -20.98 7.73 -13.92
CA ILE A 409 -20.06 7.62 -15.06
C ILE A 409 -19.93 8.96 -15.78
N LYS A 410 -18.70 9.44 -15.99
CA LYS A 410 -18.44 10.66 -16.76
C LYS A 410 -17.32 10.46 -17.76
N ILE A 411 -17.61 10.73 -19.03
CA ILE A 411 -16.60 10.77 -20.09
C ILE A 411 -16.07 12.21 -20.24
N GLY A 412 -14.80 12.35 -20.59
CA GLY A 412 -14.19 13.65 -20.82
C GLY A 412 -12.98 13.63 -21.75
N SER A 413 -12.27 14.76 -21.81
CA SER A 413 -11.18 14.97 -22.77
C SER A 413 -11.64 14.76 -24.21
N ARG A 414 -12.78 15.36 -24.58
CA ARG A 414 -13.36 15.34 -25.93
C ARG A 414 -12.35 15.90 -26.94
N GLN A 415 -12.15 15.17 -28.03
CA GLN A 415 -11.36 15.59 -29.18
C GLN A 415 -12.26 16.28 -30.21
N ILE A 416 -11.66 16.82 -31.26
CA ILE A 416 -12.40 17.38 -32.39
C ILE A 416 -13.16 16.23 -33.07
N ALA A 417 -14.46 16.43 -33.31
CA ALA A 417 -15.28 15.45 -34.00
C ALA A 417 -14.71 15.16 -35.40
N GLN A 418 -14.75 13.89 -35.80
CA GLN A 418 -14.24 13.43 -37.09
C GLN A 418 -15.25 12.51 -37.77
N THR A 419 -15.12 12.29 -39.07
CA THR A 419 -16.00 11.35 -39.79
C THR A 419 -15.58 9.91 -39.54
N PHE A 420 -16.51 8.96 -39.64
CA PHE A 420 -16.17 7.53 -39.59
C PHE A 420 -15.11 7.13 -40.63
N SER A 421 -15.16 7.69 -41.85
CA SER A 421 -14.15 7.42 -42.87
C SER A 421 -12.75 7.89 -42.46
N SER A 422 -12.66 9.04 -41.79
CA SER A 422 -11.40 9.57 -41.27
C SER A 422 -10.86 8.65 -40.18
N LEU A 423 -11.71 8.27 -39.23
CA LEU A 423 -11.35 7.39 -38.11
C LEU A 423 -10.80 6.04 -38.62
N GLU A 424 -11.51 5.37 -39.52
CA GLU A 424 -11.09 4.08 -40.10
C GLU A 424 -9.78 4.21 -40.90
N SER A 425 -9.55 5.36 -41.54
CA SER A 425 -8.31 5.63 -42.27
C SER A 425 -7.13 5.90 -41.33
N THR A 426 -7.34 6.65 -40.24
CA THR A 426 -6.31 6.93 -39.23
C THR A 426 -5.88 5.65 -38.52
N HIS A 427 -6.80 4.71 -38.29
CA HIS A 427 -6.55 3.45 -37.61
C HIS A 427 -6.45 2.24 -38.56
N GLN A 428 -6.05 2.45 -39.82
CA GLN A 428 -6.06 1.38 -40.84
C GLN A 428 -5.21 0.15 -40.49
N VAL A 429 -4.19 0.32 -39.63
CA VAL A 429 -3.30 -0.77 -39.18
C VAL A 429 -3.91 -1.57 -38.01
N ASP A 430 -4.92 -1.01 -37.33
CA ASP A 430 -5.55 -1.62 -36.17
C ASP A 430 -6.79 -2.42 -36.58
N VAL A 431 -6.75 -3.74 -36.36
CA VAL A 431 -7.82 -4.68 -36.69
C VAL A 431 -9.13 -4.36 -35.94
N GLY A 432 -9.03 -3.72 -34.77
CA GLY A 432 -10.19 -3.25 -34.01
C GLY A 432 -11.04 -2.27 -34.82
N PHE A 433 -10.41 -1.43 -35.64
CA PHE A 433 -11.06 -0.39 -36.44
C PHE A 433 -11.43 -0.83 -37.87
N THR A 434 -11.03 -2.03 -38.29
CA THR A 434 -11.47 -2.57 -39.58
C THR A 434 -12.99 -2.73 -39.60
N ASN A 435 -13.66 -2.06 -40.55
CA ASN A 435 -15.12 -1.99 -40.66
C ASN A 435 -15.79 -1.52 -39.34
N PHE A 436 -15.11 -0.63 -38.59
CA PHE A 436 -15.57 -0.13 -37.29
C PHE A 436 -17.02 0.33 -37.33
N ARG A 437 -17.37 1.14 -38.33
CA ARG A 437 -18.73 1.67 -38.50
C ARG A 437 -19.77 0.56 -38.67
N ILE A 438 -19.43 -0.49 -39.42
CA ILE A 438 -20.33 -1.63 -39.66
C ILE A 438 -20.53 -2.42 -38.36
N LYS A 439 -19.44 -2.72 -37.64
CA LYS A 439 -19.49 -3.38 -36.33
C LYS A 439 -20.31 -2.59 -35.32
N LEU A 440 -20.16 -1.26 -35.31
CA LEU A 440 -20.92 -0.37 -34.43
C LEU A 440 -22.41 -0.37 -34.78
N ASN A 441 -22.76 -0.33 -36.07
CA ASN A 441 -24.15 -0.46 -36.52
C ASN A 441 -24.75 -1.78 -36.03
N ASP A 442 -24.07 -2.90 -36.22
CA ASP A 442 -24.55 -4.22 -35.81
C ASP A 442 -24.75 -4.27 -34.29
N PHE A 443 -23.75 -3.80 -33.53
CA PHE A 443 -23.82 -3.71 -32.07
C PHE A 443 -25.01 -2.89 -31.59
N LEU A 444 -25.19 -1.65 -32.06
CA LEU A 444 -26.29 -0.79 -31.58
C LEU A 444 -27.68 -1.32 -31.96
N ASN A 445 -27.81 -1.95 -33.12
CA ASN A 445 -29.06 -2.57 -33.55
C ASN A 445 -29.44 -3.80 -32.70
N GLU A 446 -28.49 -4.45 -32.04
CA GLU A 446 -28.71 -5.56 -31.11
C GLU A 446 -28.86 -5.07 -29.66
N PHE A 447 -27.95 -4.18 -29.24
CA PHE A 447 -27.84 -3.67 -27.88
C PHE A 447 -29.05 -2.83 -27.45
N LEU A 448 -29.48 -1.85 -28.27
CA LEU A 448 -30.57 -0.95 -27.87
C LEU A 448 -31.88 -1.72 -27.65
N PRO A 449 -32.34 -2.62 -28.55
CA PRO A 449 -33.52 -3.45 -28.29
C PRO A 449 -33.37 -4.36 -27.08
N ALA A 450 -32.18 -4.95 -26.86
CA ALA A 450 -31.92 -5.80 -25.69
C ALA A 450 -32.04 -5.03 -24.36
N CYS A 451 -31.71 -3.74 -24.36
CA CYS A 451 -31.87 -2.83 -23.23
C CYS A 451 -33.27 -2.16 -23.16
N ASN A 452 -34.23 -2.59 -23.99
CA ASN A 452 -35.55 -1.95 -24.13
C ASN A 452 -35.51 -0.47 -24.54
N ILE A 453 -34.45 -0.05 -25.23
CA ILE A 453 -34.32 1.30 -25.81
C ILE A 453 -34.82 1.26 -27.27
N PRO A 454 -35.81 2.07 -27.66
CA PRO A 454 -36.37 2.05 -29.00
C PRO A 454 -35.36 2.56 -30.03
N LEU A 455 -35.27 1.89 -31.17
CA LEU A 455 -34.45 2.38 -32.29
C LEU A 455 -35.05 3.68 -32.86
N PRO A 456 -34.23 4.65 -33.30
CA PRO A 456 -34.71 5.91 -33.86
C PRO A 456 -35.69 5.70 -35.00
N GLY A 457 -36.93 6.18 -34.82
CA GLY A 457 -38.00 6.03 -35.80
C GLY A 457 -38.38 4.57 -36.13
N GLY A 458 -38.03 3.62 -35.26
CA GLY A 458 -38.31 2.18 -35.44
C GLY A 458 -37.51 1.52 -36.57
N LYS A 459 -36.46 2.19 -37.08
CA LYS A 459 -35.63 1.71 -38.19
C LYS A 459 -34.27 1.25 -37.68
N ARG A 460 -33.65 0.34 -38.43
CA ARG A 460 -32.26 -0.06 -38.17
C ARG A 460 -31.32 1.13 -38.33
N ILE A 461 -30.39 1.26 -37.40
CA ILE A 461 -29.32 2.26 -37.40
C ILE A 461 -28.36 1.91 -38.53
N HIS A 462 -28.03 2.90 -39.37
CA HIS A 462 -27.11 2.73 -40.47
C HIS A 462 -26.29 4.01 -40.69
N PHE A 463 -25.17 4.10 -39.97
CA PHE A 463 -24.22 5.20 -40.13
C PHE A 463 -23.63 5.24 -41.54
N GLN A 464 -23.53 6.45 -42.09
CA GLN A 464 -22.84 6.78 -43.33
C GLN A 464 -21.36 7.08 -43.06
N SER A 465 -20.54 7.06 -44.12
CA SER A 465 -19.10 7.35 -44.03
C SER A 465 -18.80 8.76 -43.51
N ASN A 466 -19.72 9.70 -43.75
CA ASN A 466 -19.57 11.12 -43.43
C ASN A 466 -20.18 11.49 -42.07
N ASP A 467 -20.83 10.53 -41.39
CA ASP A 467 -21.38 10.79 -40.06
C ASP A 467 -20.25 11.01 -39.05
N MET A 468 -20.53 11.85 -38.06
CA MET A 468 -19.54 12.35 -37.12
C MET A 468 -19.48 11.49 -35.85
N ILE A 469 -18.28 11.35 -35.33
CA ILE A 469 -17.96 10.67 -34.08
C ILE A 469 -16.97 11.52 -33.28
N THR A 470 -17.17 11.60 -31.98
CA THR A 470 -16.32 12.39 -31.08
C THR A 470 -15.50 11.46 -30.20
N GLU A 471 -14.21 11.37 -30.45
CA GLU A 471 -13.28 10.64 -29.56
C GLU A 471 -13.22 11.33 -28.19
N CYS A 472 -13.21 10.52 -27.14
CA CYS A 472 -12.92 10.91 -25.77
C CYS A 472 -11.71 10.12 -25.24
N ARG A 473 -10.99 10.68 -24.27
CA ARG A 473 -9.73 10.06 -23.77
C ARG A 473 -9.71 9.84 -22.27
N PHE A 474 -10.83 10.06 -21.61
CA PHE A 474 -10.94 9.99 -20.16
C PHE A 474 -12.31 9.46 -19.75
N LEU A 475 -12.31 8.55 -18.79
CA LEU A 475 -13.49 7.98 -18.17
C LEU A 475 -13.31 8.04 -16.66
N ARG A 476 -14.27 8.68 -15.98
CA ARG A 476 -14.39 8.71 -14.53
C ARG A 476 -15.55 7.80 -14.16
N VAL A 477 -15.31 6.85 -13.25
CA VAL A 477 -16.36 5.96 -12.72
C VAL A 477 -16.35 6.10 -11.21
N ASN A 478 -17.41 6.66 -10.65
CA ASN A 478 -17.67 6.60 -9.21
C ASN A 478 -18.32 5.25 -8.91
N TYR A 479 -17.97 4.56 -7.82
CA TYR A 479 -18.64 3.33 -7.42
C TYR A 479 -18.65 3.20 -5.90
N GLU A 480 -19.63 2.48 -5.37
CA GLU A 480 -19.65 2.14 -3.96
C GLU A 480 -18.77 0.90 -3.73
N SER A 481 -17.79 1.04 -2.83
CA SER A 481 -16.94 -0.07 -2.43
C SER A 481 -17.74 -1.10 -1.64
N LEU A 482 -17.72 -2.35 -2.09
CA LEU A 482 -18.32 -3.47 -1.34
C LEU A 482 -17.57 -3.79 -0.03
N VAL A 483 -16.41 -3.15 0.20
CA VAL A 483 -15.53 -3.41 1.34
C VAL A 483 -15.88 -2.54 2.55
N ASP A 484 -16.19 -1.27 2.30
CA ASP A 484 -16.41 -0.26 3.35
C ASP A 484 -17.59 0.67 3.08
N TRP A 485 -18.35 0.43 2.00
CA TRP A 485 -19.55 1.18 1.58
C TRP A 485 -19.30 2.67 1.35
N ARG A 486 -18.05 3.04 1.08
CA ARG A 486 -17.68 4.41 0.69
C ARG A 486 -17.68 4.53 -0.82
N GLN A 487 -17.94 5.75 -1.31
CA GLN A 487 -17.79 6.06 -2.72
C GLN A 487 -16.30 6.19 -3.07
N TYR A 488 -15.84 5.42 -4.05
CA TYR A 488 -14.54 5.53 -4.68
C TYR A 488 -14.69 6.02 -6.12
N THR A 489 -13.58 6.49 -6.70
CA THR A 489 -13.56 6.97 -8.08
C THR A 489 -12.37 6.41 -8.84
N ASP A 490 -12.65 5.68 -9.90
CA ASP A 490 -11.65 5.25 -10.88
C ASP A 490 -11.50 6.29 -12.00
N TYR A 491 -10.26 6.46 -12.43
CA TYR A 491 -9.84 7.44 -13.43
C TYR A 491 -9.10 6.74 -14.56
N LEU A 492 -9.85 6.36 -15.59
CA LEU A 492 -9.40 5.55 -16.71
C LEU A 492 -9.05 6.43 -17.93
N ARG A 493 -8.07 5.98 -18.71
CA ARG A 493 -7.52 6.69 -19.87
C ARG A 493 -7.36 5.75 -21.07
N CYS A 494 -7.65 6.28 -22.25
CA CYS A 494 -7.29 5.71 -23.56
C CYS A 494 -6.67 6.81 -24.42
N ASN A 495 -5.47 7.25 -24.05
CA ASN A 495 -4.80 8.37 -24.68
C ASN A 495 -3.53 7.90 -25.42
N PRO A 496 -3.46 8.04 -26.75
CA PRO A 496 -2.28 7.67 -27.52
C PRO A 496 -1.04 8.52 -27.19
N GLN A 497 -1.21 9.69 -26.55
CA GLN A 497 -0.13 10.58 -26.15
C GLN A 497 -0.38 11.17 -24.74
N PHE A 498 0.08 10.45 -23.72
CA PHE A 498 0.00 10.82 -22.31
C PHE A 498 1.42 10.92 -21.72
N PHE A 499 1.90 12.13 -21.43
CA PHE A 499 3.29 12.38 -20.97
C PHE A 499 4.37 11.70 -21.84
N ASN A 500 4.30 11.89 -23.16
CA ASN A 500 5.22 11.33 -24.16
C ASN A 500 5.16 9.80 -24.34
N ALA A 501 4.16 9.11 -23.79
CA ALA A 501 3.91 7.69 -24.01
C ALA A 501 2.41 7.40 -24.22
N PRO A 502 2.03 6.33 -24.95
CA PRO A 502 0.64 5.89 -24.99
C PRO A 502 0.19 5.37 -23.62
N ARG A 503 -1.06 5.64 -23.23
CA ARG A 503 -1.69 5.10 -22.02
C ARG A 503 -3.08 4.58 -22.35
N PHE A 504 -3.23 3.26 -22.22
CA PHE A 504 -4.50 2.55 -22.35
C PHE A 504 -4.69 1.72 -21.08
N ASP A 505 -5.63 2.12 -20.24
CA ASP A 505 -5.86 1.48 -18.95
C ASP A 505 -6.64 0.18 -19.13
N CYS A 506 -6.27 -0.85 -18.36
CA CYS A 506 -7.03 -2.10 -18.29
C CYS A 506 -8.33 -1.91 -17.49
N VAL A 507 -9.36 -2.64 -17.87
CA VAL A 507 -10.69 -2.63 -17.27
C VAL A 507 -11.13 -4.06 -16.96
N ILE A 508 -11.84 -4.21 -15.83
CA ILE A 508 -12.55 -5.42 -15.46
C ILE A 508 -14.01 -5.18 -15.82
N ILE A 509 -14.53 -5.95 -16.78
CA ILE A 509 -15.89 -5.81 -17.28
C ILE A 509 -16.71 -6.98 -16.71
N TRP A 510 -17.72 -6.65 -15.91
CA TRP A 510 -18.65 -7.64 -15.42
C TRP A 510 -19.78 -7.81 -16.43
N THR A 511 -19.88 -8.99 -17.04
CA THR A 511 -21.00 -9.38 -17.91
C THR A 511 -21.97 -10.27 -17.14
N ASN A 512 -23.13 -10.56 -17.73
CA ASN A 512 -24.13 -11.45 -17.13
C ASN A 512 -23.59 -12.85 -16.81
N ASP A 513 -22.61 -13.33 -17.58
CA ASP A 513 -22.13 -14.71 -17.52
C ASP A 513 -20.70 -14.83 -16.95
N ASN A 514 -19.87 -13.80 -17.09
CA ASN A 514 -18.47 -13.84 -16.70
C ASN A 514 -17.86 -12.45 -16.43
N ILE A 515 -16.68 -12.47 -15.79
CA ILE A 515 -15.82 -11.31 -15.68
C ILE A 515 -14.79 -11.37 -16.82
N ILE A 516 -14.66 -10.28 -17.56
CA ILE A 516 -13.77 -10.14 -18.70
C ILE A 516 -12.69 -9.11 -18.36
N LEU A 517 -11.43 -9.43 -18.68
CA LEU A 517 -10.34 -8.46 -18.66
C LEU A 517 -10.17 -7.87 -20.05
N GLY A 518 -10.17 -6.55 -20.14
CA GLY A 518 -9.95 -5.84 -21.39
C GLY A 518 -9.02 -4.66 -21.22
N CYS A 519 -8.49 -4.16 -22.33
CA CYS A 519 -7.78 -2.88 -22.40
C CYS A 519 -8.67 -1.85 -23.07
N LEU A 520 -8.84 -0.68 -22.45
CA LEU A 520 -9.66 0.40 -22.98
C LEU A 520 -8.95 1.05 -24.17
N ALA A 521 -9.37 0.71 -25.39
CA ALA A 521 -8.69 1.14 -26.61
C ALA A 521 -9.21 2.48 -27.13
N PHE A 522 -10.52 2.72 -27.07
CA PHE A 522 -11.13 3.92 -27.62
C PHE A 522 -12.45 4.24 -26.92
N LEU A 523 -12.58 5.45 -26.39
CA LEU A 523 -13.84 6.00 -25.87
C LEU A 523 -14.39 7.00 -26.87
N PHE A 524 -15.70 7.03 -27.06
CA PHE A 524 -16.31 7.97 -27.98
C PHE A 524 -17.77 8.25 -27.66
N GLU A 525 -18.24 9.37 -28.19
CA GLU A 525 -19.65 9.73 -28.22
C GLU A 525 -20.14 9.69 -29.66
N CYS A 526 -21.30 9.08 -29.87
CA CYS A 526 -21.94 8.96 -31.18
C CYS A 526 -23.42 9.31 -31.09
N ALA A 527 -23.89 10.14 -32.00
CA ALA A 527 -25.29 10.55 -32.07
C ALA A 527 -26.13 9.47 -32.80
N VAL A 528 -27.21 9.02 -32.18
CA VAL A 528 -28.14 8.04 -32.73
C VAL A 528 -29.55 8.63 -32.61
N GLY A 529 -30.09 9.15 -33.71
CA GLY A 529 -31.30 9.97 -33.65
C GLY A 529 -31.01 11.30 -32.95
N ASN A 530 -31.75 11.60 -31.88
CA ASN A 530 -31.57 12.82 -31.07
C ASN A 530 -30.75 12.56 -29.79
N ASP A 531 -30.30 11.33 -29.58
CA ASP A 531 -29.62 10.93 -28.35
C ASP A 531 -28.13 10.75 -28.61
N LEU A 532 -27.31 11.16 -27.64
CA LEU A 532 -25.86 10.97 -27.68
C LEU A 532 -25.47 9.77 -26.82
N PHE A 533 -24.84 8.76 -27.43
CA PHE A 533 -24.43 7.55 -26.73
C PHE A 533 -22.94 7.56 -26.40
N PRO A 534 -22.57 7.51 -25.11
CA PRO A 534 -21.19 7.26 -24.68
C PRO A 534 -20.86 5.78 -24.81
N LEU A 535 -19.81 5.44 -25.57
CA LEU A 535 -19.44 4.07 -25.90
C LEU A 535 -17.93 3.85 -25.76
N ALA A 536 -17.55 2.59 -25.56
CA ALA A 536 -16.17 2.17 -25.37
C ALA A 536 -15.85 0.94 -26.24
N LEU A 537 -14.76 1.02 -26.99
CA LEU A 537 -14.11 -0.12 -27.61
C LEU A 537 -13.01 -0.64 -26.68
N HIS A 538 -13.06 -1.93 -26.37
CA HIS A 538 -12.05 -2.61 -25.59
C HIS A 538 -11.44 -3.77 -26.39
N ILE A 539 -10.19 -4.10 -26.09
CA ILE A 539 -9.48 -5.26 -26.63
C ILE A 539 -9.44 -6.32 -25.54
N LEU A 540 -9.99 -7.51 -25.81
CA LEU A 540 -9.91 -8.65 -24.90
C LEU A 540 -8.45 -9.09 -24.74
N GLN A 541 -8.03 -9.34 -23.49
CA GLN A 541 -6.69 -9.83 -23.17
C GLN A 541 -6.64 -11.34 -23.01
#